data_AF-A0A6N4VBT2-F1
#
_entry.id   AF-A0A6N4VBT2-F1
#
_cell.length_a   1.000
_cell.length_b   1.000
_cell.length_c   1.000
_cell.angle_alpha   90.00
_cell.angle_beta   90.00
_cell.angle_gamma   90.00
#
_symmetry.space_group_name_H-M   'P 1'
#
loop_
_entity.id
_entity.type
_entity.pdbx_description
1 polymer ?
#
loop_
_entity_poly.entity_id
_entity_poly.type
_entity_poly.pdbx_seq_one_letter_code
_entity_poly.pdbx_strand_id
1 'polypeptide(L)'
;MIRKGLSYGWLSAQRRAREMMLPAVTTATGAFLVVIVFGMADGIRSQSAALGHADEIGRAVVLIAVTVLLVGVAEVAVATTRTVAHRTRELGVLAANGVPRAPVVTALLVEPVIAAAVGTFAGAILAVLTGVGLGIAGVVATGVSYGGLAVGTAIALAVSIVAALGTSAVPTWKAASRPPIRSLAGG
;
A
#
# COMPACT_ATOMS: atom_id res chain seq x y z
N MET A 1 -2.40 18.54 19.24
CA MET A 1 -1.16 17.72 19.29
C MET A 1 -1.01 16.78 18.09
N ILE A 2 -2.08 16.18 17.56
CA ILE A 2 -2.07 15.31 16.37
C ILE A 2 -1.41 15.98 15.14
N ARG A 3 -1.70 17.26 14.89
CA ARG A 3 -1.05 18.05 13.82
C ARG A 3 0.48 18.04 13.91
N LYS A 4 1.07 18.12 15.11
CA LYS A 4 2.52 18.04 15.29
C LYS A 4 3.06 16.64 14.96
N GLY A 5 2.31 15.59 15.32
CA GLY A 5 2.62 14.21 14.94
C GLY A 5 2.63 14.01 13.42
N LEU A 6 1.63 14.53 12.70
CA LEU A 6 1.58 14.50 11.24
C LEU A 6 2.76 15.22 10.59
N SER A 7 3.08 16.44 11.05
CA SER A 7 4.21 17.21 10.52
C SER A 7 5.55 16.49 10.76
N TYR A 8 5.73 15.90 11.95
CA TYR A 8 6.93 15.13 12.24
C TYR A 8 7.02 13.85 11.38
N GLY A 9 5.92 13.11 11.26
CA GLY A 9 5.85 11.91 10.42
C GLY A 9 6.12 12.21 8.94
N TRP A 10 5.69 13.37 8.44
CA TRP A 10 6.00 13.80 7.08
C TRP A 10 7.51 14.03 6.88
N LEU A 11 8.15 14.74 7.81
CA LEU A 11 9.59 14.98 7.77
C LEU A 11 10.40 13.70 7.93
N SER A 12 9.95 12.75 8.75
CA SER A 12 10.61 11.45 8.90
C SER A 12 10.49 10.61 7.64
N ALA A 13 9.32 10.61 6.99
CA ALA A 13 9.11 9.94 5.72
C ALA A 13 10.04 10.46 4.62
N GLN A 14 10.21 11.78 4.52
CA GLN A 14 11.14 12.37 3.55
C GLN A 14 12.59 11.92 3.76
N ARG A 15 13.05 11.86 5.02
CA ARG A 15 14.42 11.42 5.35
C ARG A 15 14.64 9.93 5.08
N ARG A 16 13.57 9.14 5.06
CA ARG A 16 13.61 7.68 4.96
C ARG A 16 12.96 7.12 3.70
N ALA A 17 12.88 7.94 2.66
CA ALA A 17 12.33 7.54 1.37
C ALA A 17 12.95 6.23 0.83
N ARG A 18 14.24 5.98 1.09
CA ARG A 18 14.93 4.73 0.70
C ARG A 18 14.38 3.50 1.41
N GLU A 19 14.08 3.59 2.70
CA GLU A 19 13.48 2.47 3.46
C GLU A 19 12.05 2.16 2.97
N MET A 20 11.37 3.18 2.46
CA MET A 20 10.01 3.08 1.92
C MET A 20 9.95 2.56 0.48
N MET A 21 11.08 2.45 -0.23
CA MET A 21 11.08 2.00 -1.64
C MET A 21 10.54 0.59 -1.79
N LEU A 22 11.02 -0.36 -0.99
CA LEU A 22 10.59 -1.75 -1.08
C LEU A 22 9.07 -1.90 -0.92
N PRO A 23 8.45 -1.41 0.19
CA PRO A 23 7.00 -1.52 0.35
C PRO A 23 6.21 -0.72 -0.68
N ALA A 24 6.74 0.39 -1.20
CA ALA A 24 6.11 1.14 -2.28
C ALA A 24 6.11 0.34 -3.59
N VAL A 25 7.22 -0.31 -3.94
CA VAL A 25 7.32 -1.13 -5.16
C VAL A 25 6.42 -2.36 -5.09
N THR A 26 6.39 -3.08 -3.96
CA THR A 26 5.51 -4.24 -3.82
C THR A 26 4.03 -3.85 -3.88
N THR A 27 3.66 -2.72 -3.27
CA THR A 27 2.31 -2.15 -3.39
C THR A 27 2.00 -1.73 -4.84
N ALA A 28 2.96 -1.14 -5.54
CA ALA A 28 2.82 -0.74 -6.93
C ALA A 28 2.52 -1.93 -7.85
N THR A 29 3.22 -3.06 -7.66
CA THR A 29 2.97 -4.29 -8.42
C THR A 29 1.53 -4.78 -8.24
N GLY A 30 1.04 -4.81 -7.01
CA GLY A 30 -0.34 -5.20 -6.73
C GLY A 30 -1.37 -4.23 -7.31
N ALA A 31 -1.12 -2.92 -7.18
CA ALA A 31 -1.99 -1.89 -7.73
C ALA A 31 -2.06 -1.96 -9.25
N PHE A 32 -0.91 -2.18 -9.90
CA PHE A 32 -0.81 -2.38 -11.33
C PHE A 32 -1.70 -3.54 -11.79
N LEU A 33 -1.61 -4.69 -11.12
CA LEU A 33 -2.41 -5.87 -11.46
C LEU A 33 -3.91 -5.63 -11.28
N VAL A 34 -4.33 -4.99 -10.19
CA VAL A 34 -5.76 -4.66 -9.99
C VAL A 34 -6.25 -3.75 -11.11
N VAL A 35 -5.52 -2.67 -11.41
CA VAL A 35 -5.94 -1.68 -12.41
C VAL A 35 -6.02 -2.32 -13.79
N ILE A 36 -5.02 -3.10 -14.19
CA ILE A 36 -5.00 -3.72 -15.52
C ILE A 36 -6.08 -4.80 -15.67
N VAL A 37 -6.33 -5.60 -14.62
CA VAL A 37 -7.38 -6.64 -14.65
C VAL A 37 -8.76 -6.03 -14.84
N PHE A 38 -9.06 -4.92 -14.15
CA PHE A 38 -10.32 -4.23 -14.35
C PHE A 38 -10.39 -3.56 -15.73
N GLY A 39 -9.30 -3.00 -16.23
CA GLY A 39 -9.23 -2.46 -17.60
C GLY A 39 -9.44 -3.51 -18.69
N MET A 40 -9.04 -4.76 -18.43
CA MET A 40 -9.15 -5.88 -19.38
C MET A 40 -10.34 -6.82 -19.10
N ALA A 41 -11.26 -6.44 -18.20
CA ALA A 41 -12.32 -7.33 -17.72
C ALA A 41 -13.20 -7.91 -18.84
N ASP A 42 -13.53 -7.11 -19.85
CA ASP A 42 -14.34 -7.56 -20.98
C ASP A 42 -13.60 -8.58 -21.86
N GLY A 43 -12.30 -8.35 -22.09
CA GLY A 43 -11.45 -9.27 -22.83
C GLY A 43 -11.21 -10.59 -22.10
N ILE A 44 -11.00 -10.52 -20.77
CA ILE A 44 -10.92 -11.71 -19.92
C ILE A 44 -12.23 -12.51 -20.02
N ARG A 45 -13.38 -11.84 -19.95
CA ARG A 45 -14.69 -12.50 -20.04
C ARG A 45 -14.91 -13.15 -21.40
N SER A 46 -14.60 -12.47 -22.50
CA SER A 46 -14.80 -13.02 -23.85
C SER A 46 -13.89 -14.22 -24.13
N GLN A 47 -12.62 -14.16 -23.72
CA GLN A 47 -11.69 -15.28 -23.88
C GLN A 47 -12.10 -16.47 -23.00
N SER A 48 -12.56 -16.20 -21.78
CA SER A 48 -12.98 -17.24 -20.85
C SER A 48 -14.32 -17.88 -21.24
N ALA A 49 -15.18 -17.17 -21.96
CA ALA A 49 -16.42 -17.72 -22.52
C ALA A 49 -16.16 -18.79 -23.58
N ALA A 50 -15.11 -18.64 -24.39
CA ALA A 50 -14.70 -19.66 -25.36
C ALA A 50 -14.23 -20.97 -24.68
N LEU A 51 -13.85 -20.90 -23.40
CA LEU A 51 -13.44 -22.04 -22.58
C LEU A 51 -14.60 -22.65 -21.78
N GLY A 52 -15.81 -22.05 -21.81
CA GLY A 52 -16.98 -22.52 -21.07
C GLY A 52 -17.02 -22.14 -19.58
N HIS A 53 -16.00 -21.44 -19.06
CA HIS A 53 -15.84 -21.14 -17.61
C HIS A 53 -15.66 -19.64 -17.33
N ALA A 54 -16.41 -18.77 -18.03
CA ALA A 54 -16.20 -17.33 -18.02
C ALA A 54 -16.21 -16.69 -16.62
N ASP A 55 -17.22 -17.04 -15.81
CA ASP A 55 -17.42 -16.43 -14.50
C ASP A 55 -16.39 -16.91 -13.48
N GLU A 56 -16.02 -18.19 -13.53
CA GLU A 56 -15.03 -18.79 -12.63
C GLU A 56 -13.65 -18.19 -12.88
N ILE A 57 -13.23 -18.12 -14.15
CA ILE A 57 -11.94 -17.54 -14.53
C ILE A 57 -11.91 -16.04 -14.20
N GLY A 58 -12.99 -15.30 -14.50
CA GLY A 58 -13.08 -13.89 -14.16
C GLY A 58 -12.93 -13.62 -12.67
N ARG A 59 -13.62 -14.40 -11.82
CA ARG A 59 -13.49 -14.31 -10.35
C ARG A 59 -12.10 -14.69 -9.88
N ALA A 60 -11.51 -15.75 -10.43
CA ALA A 60 -10.17 -16.19 -10.08
C ALA A 60 -9.12 -15.10 -10.36
N VAL A 61 -9.19 -14.46 -11.54
CA VAL A 61 -8.25 -13.40 -11.92
C VAL A 61 -8.37 -12.17 -11.00
N VAL A 62 -9.60 -11.77 -10.65
CA VAL A 62 -9.83 -10.67 -9.70
C VAL A 62 -9.29 -11.03 -8.30
N LEU A 63 -9.54 -12.25 -7.82
CA LEU A 63 -9.02 -12.71 -6.53
C LEU A 63 -7.50 -12.74 -6.50
N ILE A 64 -6.85 -13.19 -7.58
CA ILE A 64 -5.39 -13.17 -7.71
C ILE A 64 -4.89 -11.72 -7.63
N ALA A 65 -5.47 -10.80 -8.41
CA ALA A 65 -5.05 -9.40 -8.42
C ALA A 65 -5.18 -8.74 -7.06
N VAL A 66 -6.32 -8.93 -6.37
CA VAL A 66 -6.54 -8.42 -5.01
C VAL A 66 -5.57 -9.06 -4.02
N THR A 67 -5.31 -10.36 -4.13
CA THR A 67 -4.37 -11.06 -3.24
C THR A 67 -2.95 -10.50 -3.39
N VAL A 68 -2.48 -10.28 -4.62
CA VAL A 68 -1.16 -9.68 -4.85
C VAL A 68 -1.09 -8.25 -4.29
N LEU A 69 -2.16 -7.47 -4.41
CA LEU A 69 -2.27 -6.16 -3.75
C LEU A 69 -2.13 -6.28 -2.22
N LEU A 70 -2.86 -7.20 -1.61
CA LEU A 70 -2.79 -7.41 -0.16
C LEU A 70 -1.42 -7.89 0.30
N VAL A 71 -0.72 -8.72 -0.48
CA VAL A 71 0.69 -9.11 -0.20
C VAL A 71 1.59 -7.87 -0.22
N GLY A 72 1.43 -6.99 -1.20
CA GLY A 72 2.17 -5.73 -1.27
C GLY A 72 1.96 -4.87 -0.02
N VAL A 73 0.72 -4.72 0.42
CA VAL A 73 0.38 -3.95 1.62
C VAL A 73 0.78 -4.66 2.93
N ALA A 74 0.82 -5.99 2.96
CA ALA A 74 1.36 -6.71 4.10
C ALA A 74 2.85 -6.42 4.32
N GLU A 75 3.62 -6.28 3.23
CA GLU A 75 5.04 -5.89 3.33
C GLU A 75 5.22 -4.48 3.91
N VAL A 76 4.24 -3.57 3.73
CA VAL A 76 4.24 -2.25 4.38
C VAL A 76 4.26 -2.39 5.91
N ALA A 77 3.51 -3.33 6.48
CA ALA A 77 3.50 -3.57 7.92
C ALA A 77 4.80 -4.23 8.42
N VAL A 78 5.37 -5.14 7.62
CA VAL A 78 6.68 -5.74 7.90
C VAL A 78 7.76 -4.65 7.92
N ALA A 79 7.81 -3.79 6.90
CA ALA A 79 8.71 -2.66 6.82
C ALA A 79 8.51 -1.71 8.02
N THR A 80 7.27 -1.35 8.34
CA THR A 80 6.93 -0.52 9.51
C THR A 80 7.48 -1.12 10.79
N THR A 81 7.33 -2.44 10.98
CA THR A 81 7.83 -3.16 12.16
C THR A 81 9.35 -3.08 12.28
N ARG A 82 10.09 -3.27 11.17
CA ARG A 82 11.55 -3.11 11.14
C ARG A 82 11.95 -1.68 11.48
N THR A 83 11.29 -0.71 10.86
CA THR A 83 11.58 0.71 11.02
C THR A 83 11.36 1.20 12.45
N VAL A 84 10.29 0.77 13.14
CA VAL A 84 10.07 1.11 14.55
C VAL A 84 11.04 0.38 15.49
N ALA A 85 11.52 -0.81 15.12
CA ALA A 85 12.51 -1.53 15.89
C ALA A 85 13.87 -0.80 15.92
N HIS A 86 14.25 -0.12 14.84
CA HIS A 86 15.48 0.69 14.80
C HIS A 86 15.38 2.03 15.56
N ARG A 87 14.19 2.42 16.04
CA ARG A 87 13.96 3.71 16.73
C ARG A 87 13.46 3.56 18.16
N THR A 88 13.66 2.39 18.77
CA THR A 88 13.21 2.11 20.15
C THR A 88 13.69 3.15 21.14
N ARG A 89 14.98 3.54 21.08
CA ARG A 89 15.56 4.54 21.98
C ARG A 89 14.96 5.93 21.79
N GLU A 90 14.76 6.38 20.54
CA GLU A 90 14.11 7.66 20.22
C GLU A 90 12.68 7.73 20.79
N LEU A 91 11.91 6.65 20.60
CA LEU A 91 10.55 6.53 21.15
C LEU A 91 10.56 6.47 22.69
N GLY A 92 11.57 5.82 23.28
CA GLY A 92 11.78 5.79 24.72
C GLY A 92 12.04 7.17 25.32
N VAL A 93 12.84 8.00 24.65
CA VAL A 93 13.09 9.40 25.06
C VAL A 93 11.80 10.23 24.97
N LEU A 94 11.03 10.10 23.89
CA LEU A 94 9.73 10.78 23.76
C LEU A 94 8.77 10.39 24.90
N ALA A 95 8.69 9.10 25.21
CA ALA A 95 7.85 8.60 26.28
C ALA A 95 8.35 9.03 27.68
N ALA A 96 9.65 9.06 27.92
CA ALA A 96 10.25 9.55 29.18
C ALA A 96 9.94 11.04 29.43
N ASN A 97 9.87 11.83 28.35
CA ASN A 97 9.49 13.23 28.40
C ASN A 97 7.97 13.47 28.49
N GLY A 98 7.16 12.42 28.70
CA GLY A 98 5.72 12.53 28.90
C GLY A 98 4.90 12.81 27.64
N VAL A 99 5.46 12.59 26.44
CA VAL A 99 4.70 12.75 25.20
C VAL A 99 3.59 11.69 25.13
N PRO A 100 2.31 12.07 24.92
CA PRO A 100 1.23 11.10 24.85
C PRO A 100 1.35 10.20 23.62
N ARG A 101 0.86 8.96 23.74
CA ARG A 101 0.95 7.92 22.69
C ARG A 101 0.32 8.32 21.35
N ALA A 102 -0.81 9.03 21.35
CA ALA A 102 -1.60 9.26 20.13
C ALA A 102 -0.81 10.05 19.06
N PRO A 103 -0.19 11.22 19.35
CA PRO A 103 0.67 11.90 18.39
C PRO A 103 1.85 11.07 17.88
N VAL A 104 2.41 10.18 18.71
CA VAL A 104 3.52 9.29 18.33
C VAL A 104 3.04 8.23 17.35
N VAL A 105 1.90 7.59 17.65
CA VAL A 105 1.28 6.62 16.72
C VAL A 105 0.92 7.30 15.39
N THR A 106 0.31 8.49 15.43
CA THR A 106 0.02 9.25 14.22
C THR A 106 1.27 9.51 13.41
N ALA A 107 2.37 9.96 14.04
CA ALA A 107 3.63 10.20 13.35
C ALA A 107 4.18 8.94 12.68
N LEU A 108 4.13 7.79 13.37
CA LEU A 108 4.63 6.52 12.84
C LEU A 108 3.76 5.96 11.71
N LEU A 109 2.46 6.27 11.68
CA LEU A 109 1.54 5.84 10.63
C LEU A 109 1.68 6.65 9.33
N VAL A 110 2.32 7.83 9.36
CA VAL A 110 2.51 8.64 8.15
C VAL A 110 3.37 7.91 7.12
N GLU A 111 4.47 7.29 7.54
CA GLU A 111 5.38 6.55 6.66
C GLU A 111 4.69 5.43 5.87
N PRO A 112 4.03 4.44 6.50
CA PRO A 112 3.36 3.36 5.75
C PRO A 112 2.24 3.87 4.83
N VAL A 113 1.49 4.89 5.23
CA VAL A 113 0.43 5.47 4.40
C VAL A 113 1.00 6.13 3.16
N ILE A 114 2.09 6.89 3.28
CA ILE A 114 2.77 7.49 2.14
C ILE A 114 3.36 6.43 1.22
N ALA A 115 4.01 5.39 1.77
CA ALA A 115 4.57 4.30 0.97
C ALA A 115 3.47 3.62 0.13
N ALA A 116 2.34 3.28 0.77
CA ALA A 116 1.21 2.67 0.10
C ALA A 116 0.58 3.59 -0.94
N ALA A 117 0.41 4.89 -0.63
CA ALA A 117 -0.13 5.88 -1.56
C ALA A 117 0.76 6.01 -2.80
N VAL A 118 2.05 6.29 -2.60
CA VAL A 118 3.03 6.48 -3.69
C VAL A 118 3.14 5.22 -4.55
N GLY A 119 3.23 4.05 -3.91
CA GLY A 119 3.25 2.77 -4.62
C GLY A 119 2.00 2.58 -5.47
N THR A 120 0.81 2.81 -4.89
CA THR A 120 -0.45 2.65 -5.60
C THR A 120 -0.60 3.62 -6.76
N PHE A 121 -0.24 4.89 -6.58
CA PHE A 121 -0.25 5.88 -7.66
C PHE A 121 0.70 5.49 -8.78
N ALA A 122 1.93 5.09 -8.46
CA ALA A 122 2.91 4.66 -9.46
C ALA A 122 2.41 3.42 -10.23
N GLY A 123 1.91 2.41 -9.52
CA GLY A 123 1.35 1.19 -10.12
C GLY A 123 0.13 1.47 -11.00
N ALA A 124 -0.78 2.34 -10.55
CA ALA A 124 -1.96 2.72 -11.31
C ALA A 124 -1.61 3.51 -12.57
N ILE A 125 -0.69 4.48 -12.49
CA ILE A 125 -0.19 5.23 -13.65
C ILE A 125 0.42 4.26 -14.66
N LEU A 126 1.29 3.35 -14.21
CA LEU A 126 1.91 2.36 -15.09
C LEU A 126 0.85 1.46 -15.74
N ALA A 127 -0.15 1.00 -14.99
CA ALA A 127 -1.21 0.16 -15.55
C ALA A 127 -2.09 0.90 -16.56
N VAL A 128 -2.42 2.16 -16.30
CA VAL A 128 -3.15 3.00 -17.27
C VAL A 128 -2.31 3.20 -18.53
N LEU A 129 -1.05 3.58 -18.41
CA LEU A 129 -0.16 3.75 -19.56
C LEU A 129 -0.01 2.46 -20.37
N THR A 130 0.18 1.33 -19.69
CA THR A 130 0.25 0.02 -20.33
C THR A 130 -1.08 -0.35 -21.01
N GLY A 131 -2.21 -0.22 -20.33
CA GLY A 131 -3.53 -0.54 -20.88
C GLY A 131 -3.86 0.31 -22.10
N VAL A 132 -3.68 1.63 -22.00
CA VAL A 132 -3.91 2.54 -23.12
C VAL A 132 -2.94 2.26 -24.27
N GLY A 133 -1.65 2.03 -23.98
CA GLY A 133 -0.65 1.68 -24.99
C GLY A 133 -1.00 0.40 -25.74
N LEU A 134 -1.43 -0.65 -25.02
CA LEU A 134 -1.88 -1.92 -25.61
C LEU A 134 -3.14 -1.74 -26.46
N GLY A 135 -4.07 -0.88 -26.02
CA GLY A 135 -5.27 -0.54 -26.78
C GLY A 135 -4.95 0.19 -28.09
N ILE A 136 -4.08 1.19 -28.06
CA ILE A 136 -3.64 1.95 -29.24
C ILE A 136 -2.87 1.05 -30.22
N ALA A 137 -2.01 0.17 -29.71
CA ALA A 137 -1.24 -0.75 -30.54
C ALA A 137 -2.09 -1.87 -31.19
N GLY A 138 -3.38 -1.97 -30.85
CA GLY A 138 -4.28 -3.00 -31.41
C GLY A 138 -3.94 -4.43 -30.96
N VAL A 139 -3.13 -4.59 -29.91
CA VAL A 139 -2.70 -5.90 -29.40
C VAL A 139 -3.85 -6.61 -28.69
N VAL A 140 -4.78 -5.84 -28.11
CA VAL A 140 -5.94 -6.37 -27.38
C VAL A 140 -7.18 -6.24 -28.27
N ALA A 141 -7.55 -7.34 -28.95
CA ALA A 141 -8.66 -7.37 -29.91
C ALA A 141 -10.02 -6.93 -29.34
N THR A 142 -10.23 -7.14 -28.05
CA THR A 142 -11.45 -6.77 -27.32
C THR A 142 -11.44 -5.33 -26.83
N GLY A 143 -10.34 -4.60 -27.06
CA GLY A 143 -10.11 -3.27 -26.51
C GLY A 143 -9.80 -3.27 -25.01
N VAL A 144 -9.58 -2.06 -24.49
CA VAL A 144 -9.33 -1.79 -23.07
C VAL A 144 -10.41 -0.85 -22.55
N SER A 145 -11.04 -1.23 -21.43
CA SER A 145 -12.09 -0.45 -20.79
C SER A 145 -11.48 0.68 -19.96
N TYR A 146 -11.61 1.93 -20.44
CA TYR A 146 -11.19 3.11 -19.68
C TYR A 146 -11.97 3.26 -18.37
N GLY A 147 -13.26 2.91 -18.37
CA GLY A 147 -14.07 2.83 -17.15
C GLY A 147 -13.53 1.79 -16.18
N GLY A 148 -13.13 0.62 -16.69
CA GLY A 148 -12.46 -0.42 -15.91
C GLY A 148 -11.15 0.06 -15.28
N LEU A 149 -10.29 0.74 -16.04
CA LEU A 149 -9.03 1.32 -15.53
C LEU A 149 -9.29 2.34 -14.40
N ALA A 150 -10.31 3.18 -14.54
CA ALA A 150 -10.68 4.16 -13.52
C ALA A 150 -11.20 3.49 -12.24
N VAL A 151 -12.10 2.50 -12.38
CA VAL A 151 -12.63 1.72 -11.25
C VAL A 151 -11.51 0.93 -10.55
N GLY A 152 -10.64 0.26 -11.31
CA GLY A 152 -9.50 -0.47 -10.78
C GLY A 152 -8.55 0.44 -10.00
N THR A 153 -8.32 1.66 -10.47
CA THR A 153 -7.51 2.67 -9.78
C THR A 153 -8.15 3.10 -8.48
N ALA A 154 -9.45 3.39 -8.47
CA ALA A 154 -10.18 3.76 -7.26
C ALA A 154 -10.15 2.63 -6.21
N ILE A 155 -10.36 1.38 -6.63
CA ILE A 155 -10.30 0.20 -5.75
C ILE A 155 -8.88 0.03 -5.20
N ALA A 156 -7.86 0.07 -6.05
CA ALA A 156 -6.48 -0.09 -5.60
C ALA A 156 -6.10 0.99 -4.58
N LEU A 157 -6.44 2.26 -4.81
CA LEU A 157 -6.21 3.36 -3.87
C LEU A 157 -6.94 3.14 -2.54
N ALA A 158 -8.23 2.83 -2.58
CA ALA A 158 -9.01 2.64 -1.37
C ALA A 158 -8.47 1.46 -0.54
N VAL A 159 -8.25 0.31 -1.18
CA VAL A 159 -7.77 -0.91 -0.53
C VAL A 159 -6.36 -0.70 0.03
N SER A 160 -5.43 -0.13 -0.72
CA SER A 160 -4.06 0.12 -0.25
C SER A 160 -4.00 1.00 0.98
N ILE A 161 -4.74 2.11 1.01
CA ILE A 161 -4.73 3.05 2.13
C ILE A 161 -5.37 2.42 3.36
N VAL A 162 -6.53 1.79 3.21
CA VAL A 162 -7.23 1.13 4.33
C VAL A 162 -6.39 -0.01 4.89
N ALA A 163 -5.84 -0.86 4.02
CA ALA A 163 -5.02 -1.98 4.44
C ALA A 163 -3.71 -1.49 5.10
N ALA A 164 -3.03 -0.46 4.58
CA ALA A 164 -1.80 0.05 5.18
C ALA A 164 -2.03 0.65 6.58
N LEU A 165 -3.14 1.38 6.75
CA LEU A 165 -3.56 1.87 8.07
C LEU A 165 -3.85 0.70 9.03
N GLY A 166 -4.62 -0.29 8.56
CA GLY A 166 -5.02 -1.43 9.38
C GLY A 166 -3.85 -2.31 9.80
N THR A 167 -2.99 -2.68 8.86
CA THR A 167 -1.86 -3.60 9.11
C THR A 167 -0.75 -2.93 9.92
N SER A 168 -0.53 -1.62 9.77
CA SER A 168 0.48 -0.88 10.53
C SER A 168 -0.01 -0.32 11.88
N ALA A 169 -1.32 -0.32 12.16
CA ALA A 169 -1.86 0.19 13.42
C ALA A 169 -1.32 -0.56 14.65
N VAL A 170 -1.30 -1.89 14.61
CA VAL A 170 -0.82 -2.72 15.73
C VAL A 170 0.68 -2.51 16.03
N PRO A 171 1.61 -2.61 15.05
CA PRO A 171 3.03 -2.43 15.35
C PRO A 171 3.35 -1.01 15.82
N THR A 172 2.71 0.02 15.25
CA THR A 172 2.94 1.43 15.66
C THR A 172 2.41 1.71 17.07
N TRP A 173 1.21 1.20 17.41
CA TRP A 173 0.66 1.30 18.75
C TRP A 173 1.54 0.59 19.78
N LYS A 174 1.97 -0.64 19.46
CA LYS A 174 2.84 -1.43 20.35
C LYS A 174 4.18 -0.72 20.58
N ALA A 175 4.77 -0.12 19.55
CA ALA A 175 6.00 0.65 19.68
C ALA A 175 5.82 1.88 20.57
N ALA A 176 4.76 2.66 20.37
CA ALA A 176 4.46 3.85 21.16
C ALA A 176 4.07 3.56 22.63
N SER A 177 3.66 2.33 22.94
CA SER A 177 3.23 1.91 24.28
C SER A 177 4.33 1.21 25.09
N ARG A 178 5.55 1.08 24.56
CA ARG A 178 6.65 0.44 25.29
C ARG A 178 7.12 1.32 26.46
N PRO A 179 7.32 0.76 27.67
CA PRO A 179 7.83 1.52 28.81
C PRO A 179 9.21 2.15 28.52
N PRO A 180 9.46 3.42 28.91
CA PRO A 180 10.71 4.11 28.62
C PRO A 180 11.94 3.34 29.08
N ILE A 181 11.89 2.75 30.29
CA ILE A 181 13.00 1.98 30.85
C ILE A 181 13.42 0.81 29.96
N ARG A 182 12.45 0.09 29.36
CA ARG A 182 12.75 -1.03 28.45
C ARG A 182 13.29 -0.53 27.12
N SER A 183 12.73 0.57 26.61
CA SER A 183 13.16 1.19 25.36
C SER A 183 14.55 1.82 25.44
N LEU A 184 14.97 2.28 26.62
CA LEU A 184 16.27 2.92 26.85
C LEU A 184 17.37 1.92 27.28
N ALA A 185 17.01 0.84 27.97
CA ALA A 185 17.97 -0.18 28.42
C ALA A 185 18.25 -1.29 27.39
N GLY A 186 17.33 -1.53 26.44
CA GLY A 186 17.43 -2.60 25.44
C GLY A 186 17.79 -2.12 24.03
N GLY A 187 18.36 -0.92 23.90
CA GLY A 187 18.75 -0.31 22.62
C GLY A 187 20.23 -0.44 22.33
#